data_AF-A0A9E1CBM4-F1
#
_entry.id   AF-A0A9E1CBM4-F1
#
_cell.length_a   1.000
_cell.length_b   1.000
_cell.length_c   1.000
_cell.angle_alpha   90.00
_cell.angle_beta   90.00
_cell.angle_gamma   90.00
#
_symmetry.space_group_name_H-M   'P 1'
#
loop_
_entity.id
_entity.type
_entity.pdbx_description
1 polymer ?
#
loop_
_entity_poly.entity_id
_entity_poly.type
_entity_poly.pdbx_seq_one_letter_code
_entity_poly.pdbx_strand_id
1 'polypeptide(L)'
;MTDCTSCGGCAGGCGGCRSHVLLLTEPELRLLRQFAELAFLPAACTRTDETPVYLDGSENRAQTSAAILALQIKRLISVDFALPLKGFDYTGYEAWPIRGSMALTAAGQEALDSLDIQGCGE
;
A
#
# COMPACT_ATOMS: atom_id res chain seq x y z
N MET A 1 6.63 43.75 5.11
CA MET A 1 6.42 43.09 6.41
C MET A 1 5.28 42.11 6.26
N THR A 2 5.61 40.85 5.94
CA THR A 2 4.93 39.67 6.48
C THR A 2 6.02 38.63 6.61
N ASP A 3 6.19 38.18 7.85
CA ASP A 3 7.34 37.47 8.36
C ASP A 3 7.24 35.99 8.00
N CYS A 4 8.16 35.47 7.18
CA CYS A 4 8.37 34.03 7.02
C CYS A 4 9.21 33.55 8.21
N THR A 5 8.55 33.34 9.34
CA THR A 5 9.17 32.70 10.51
C THR A 5 9.00 31.18 10.38
N SER A 6 10.14 30.51 10.17
CA SER A 6 10.49 29.18 10.68
C SER A 6 9.57 28.00 10.37
N CYS A 7 9.96 27.20 9.37
CA CYS A 7 9.91 25.75 9.50
C CYS A 7 11.28 25.18 9.15
N GLY A 8 11.95 24.63 10.16
CA GLY A 8 13.27 24.01 10.03
C GLY A 8 13.16 22.65 9.35
N GLY A 9 14.12 22.38 8.47
CA GLY A 9 14.54 21.00 8.17
C GLY A 9 13.73 20.22 7.14
N CYS A 10 13.65 20.71 5.91
CA CYS A 10 13.35 19.86 4.75
C CYS A 10 14.58 19.78 3.84
N ALA A 11 15.63 19.08 4.28
CA ALA A 11 16.74 18.70 3.42
C ALA A 11 16.30 17.51 2.54
N GLY A 12 15.41 17.77 1.59
CA GLY A 12 14.86 16.74 0.71
C GLY A 12 13.90 17.33 -0.32
N GLY A 13 14.46 17.75 -1.46
CA GLY A 13 13.76 17.89 -2.74
C GLY A 13 12.34 18.47 -2.76
N CYS A 14 12.24 19.80 -2.82
CA CYS A 14 11.08 20.44 -3.45
C CYS A 14 11.12 20.13 -4.96
N GLY A 15 10.46 19.04 -5.36
CA GLY A 15 10.59 18.42 -6.67
C GLY A 15 9.26 18.21 -7.39
N GLY A 16 8.43 19.25 -7.45
CA GLY A 16 7.36 19.34 -8.44
C GLY A 16 5.97 18.98 -7.93
N CYS A 17 5.15 20.02 -7.77
CA CYS A 17 3.70 19.97 -7.75
C CYS A 17 3.16 19.44 -9.09
N ARG A 18 3.38 18.17 -9.39
CA ARG A 18 2.59 17.43 -10.37
C ARG A 18 1.51 16.77 -9.56
N SER A 19 0.36 17.45 -9.42
CA SER A 19 -0.87 16.87 -8.89
C SER A 19 -1.27 15.70 -9.79
N HIS A 20 -0.60 14.58 -9.66
CA HIS A 20 -1.01 13.34 -10.27
C HIS A 20 -2.17 12.87 -9.40
N VAL A 21 -3.38 13.27 -9.79
CA VAL A 21 -4.61 12.86 -9.09
C VAL A 21 -4.73 11.35 -9.22
N LEU A 22 -4.15 10.64 -8.24
CA LEU A 22 -4.30 9.21 -8.09
C LEU A 22 -5.68 8.97 -7.51
N LEU A 23 -6.64 8.72 -8.40
CA LEU A 23 -7.98 8.26 -8.01
C LEU A 23 -7.85 6.88 -7.38
N LEU A 24 -7.85 6.84 -6.05
CA LEU A 24 -7.85 5.62 -5.25
C LEU A 24 -9.27 5.42 -4.72
N THR A 25 -9.76 4.20 -4.81
CA THR A 25 -11.01 3.80 -4.15
C THR A 25 -10.77 3.65 -2.65
N GLU A 26 -11.85 3.73 -1.86
CA GLU A 26 -11.79 3.56 -0.40
C GLU A 26 -11.03 2.31 0.08
N PRO A 27 -11.22 1.09 -0.50
CA PRO A 27 -10.45 -0.08 -0.11
C PRO A 27 -8.96 0.01 -0.49
N GLU A 28 -8.61 0.65 -1.60
CA GLU A 28 -7.21 0.88 -1.98
C GLU A 28 -6.51 1.79 -0.97
N LEU A 29 -7.19 2.87 -0.56
CA LEU A 29 -6.67 3.85 0.38
C LEU A 29 -6.45 3.25 1.77
N ARG A 30 -7.39 2.41 2.22
CA ARG A 30 -7.29 1.66 3.48
C ARG A 30 -6.07 0.73 3.48
N LEU A 31 -5.88 -0.03 2.40
CA LEU A 31 -4.69 -0.89 2.23
C LEU A 31 -3.40 -0.08 2.21
N LEU A 32 -3.38 1.03 1.45
CA LEU A 32 -2.22 1.92 1.36
C LEU A 32 -1.79 2.41 2.75
N ARG A 33 -2.76 2.87 3.55
CA ARG A 33 -2.53 3.33 4.93
C ARG A 33 -1.99 2.20 5.83
N GLN A 34 -2.49 0.99 5.65
CA GLN A 34 -1.98 -0.17 6.37
C GLN A 34 -0.54 -0.52 5.99
N PHE A 35 -0.16 -0.33 4.72
CA PHE A 35 1.25 -0.45 4.32
C PHE A 35 2.14 0.66 4.90
N ALA A 36 1.58 1.84 5.21
CA ALA A 36 2.30 2.90 5.92
C ALA A 36 2.67 2.47 7.35
N GLU A 37 1.78 1.73 8.01
CA GLU A 37 2.01 1.17 9.35
C GLU A 37 2.89 -0.09 9.30
N LEU A 38 2.62 -0.96 8.33
CA LEU A 38 3.27 -2.24 8.12
C LEU A 38 3.95 -2.22 6.74
N ALA A 39 5.23 -1.87 6.71
CA ALA A 39 6.02 -1.78 5.46
C ALA A 39 5.90 -3.03 4.56
N PHE A 40 5.57 -4.18 5.15
CA PHE A 40 5.30 -5.42 4.46
C PHE A 40 3.99 -6.06 4.94
N LEU A 41 3.16 -6.53 4.00
CA LEU A 41 1.94 -7.30 4.27
C LEU A 41 2.05 -8.71 3.69
N PRO A 42 1.43 -9.72 4.29
CA PRO A 42 1.41 -11.08 3.76
C PRO A 42 0.49 -11.16 2.53
N ALA A 43 0.94 -11.86 1.49
CA ALA A 43 0.07 -12.25 0.38
C ALA A 43 -0.02 -13.77 0.31
N ALA A 44 -1.13 -14.26 -0.22
CA ALA A 44 -1.22 -15.64 -0.66
C ALA A 44 -1.97 -15.72 -1.98
N CYS A 45 -1.83 -16.85 -2.67
CA CYS A 45 -2.39 -17.03 -3.99
C CYS A 45 -2.66 -18.52 -4.23
N THR A 46 -3.62 -18.83 -5.09
CA THR A 46 -3.89 -20.22 -5.49
C THR A 46 -3.02 -20.58 -6.68
N ARG A 47 -2.77 -21.88 -6.90
CA ARG A 47 -1.96 -22.31 -8.04
C ARG A 47 -2.64 -22.07 -9.40
N THR A 48 -3.95 -21.92 -9.40
CA THR A 48 -4.79 -21.76 -10.58
C THR A 48 -5.14 -20.30 -10.87
N ASP A 49 -5.11 -19.46 -9.84
CA ASP A 49 -5.56 -18.08 -9.89
C ASP A 49 -4.51 -17.21 -9.19
N GLU A 50 -3.79 -16.43 -10.01
CA GLU A 50 -2.70 -15.53 -9.62
C GLU A 50 -3.17 -14.31 -8.81
N THR A 51 -4.45 -14.29 -8.41
CA THR A 51 -5.01 -13.19 -7.63
C THR A 51 -4.42 -13.20 -6.22
N PRO A 52 -3.79 -12.10 -5.78
CA PRO A 52 -3.31 -11.96 -4.42
C PRO A 52 -4.48 -11.89 -3.44
N VAL A 53 -4.45 -12.75 -2.44
CA VAL A 53 -5.39 -12.81 -1.33
C VAL A 53 -4.71 -12.30 -0.08
N TYR A 54 -5.39 -11.36 0.58
CA TYR A 54 -5.03 -10.84 1.88
C TYR A 54 -6.22 -10.99 2.83
N LEU A 55 -5.95 -11.56 4.02
CA LEU A 55 -6.94 -11.82 5.05
C LEU A 55 -6.83 -10.71 6.12
N ASP A 56 -7.45 -9.57 5.84
CA ASP A 56 -7.55 -8.42 6.74
C ASP A 56 -8.61 -8.62 7.85
N GLY A 57 -9.38 -9.72 7.79
CA GLY A 57 -10.61 -9.89 8.58
C GLY A 57 -11.84 -9.23 7.95
N SER A 58 -11.69 -8.53 6.83
CA SER A 58 -12.80 -8.02 6.02
C SER A 58 -13.61 -9.16 5.40
N GLU A 59 -14.94 -9.08 5.49
CA GLU A 59 -15.86 -10.05 4.89
C GLU A 59 -15.77 -10.05 3.35
N ASN A 60 -15.37 -8.91 2.76
CA ASN A 60 -15.27 -8.72 1.31
C ASN A 60 -13.85 -8.97 0.78
N ARG A 61 -13.44 -10.25 0.79
CA ARG A 61 -12.16 -10.72 0.23
C ARG A 61 -11.97 -10.33 -1.24
N ALA A 62 -13.03 -10.42 -2.06
CA ALA A 62 -12.97 -10.09 -3.48
C ALA A 62 -12.68 -8.60 -3.74
N GLN A 63 -13.20 -7.70 -2.90
CA GLN A 63 -12.86 -6.27 -3.00
C GLN A 63 -11.41 -6.02 -2.56
N THR A 64 -10.97 -6.71 -1.50
CA THR A 64 -9.59 -6.58 -1.01
C THR A 64 -8.59 -7.04 -2.08
N SER A 65 -8.83 -8.19 -2.71
CA SER A 65 -7.96 -8.67 -3.79
C SER A 65 -8.00 -7.78 -5.02
N ALA A 66 -9.18 -7.26 -5.40
CA ALA A 66 -9.30 -6.31 -6.49
C ALA A 66 -8.54 -5.00 -6.21
N ALA A 67 -8.58 -4.50 -4.97
CA ALA A 67 -7.83 -3.32 -4.55
C ALA A 67 -6.31 -3.57 -4.61
N ILE A 68 -5.83 -4.73 -4.14
CA ILE A 68 -4.41 -5.11 -4.25
C ILE A 68 -3.97 -5.15 -5.72
N LEU A 69 -4.77 -5.79 -6.59
CA LEU A 69 -4.50 -5.83 -8.02
C LEU A 69 -4.47 -4.42 -8.64
N ALA A 70 -5.42 -3.55 -8.28
CA ALA A 70 -5.45 -2.17 -8.74
C ALA A 70 -4.19 -1.39 -8.31
N LEU A 71 -3.79 -1.51 -7.04
CA LEU A 71 -2.56 -0.91 -6.52
C LEU A 71 -1.31 -1.43 -7.23
N GLN A 72 -1.26 -2.73 -7.53
CA GLN A 72 -0.16 -3.36 -8.26
C GLN A 72 -0.08 -2.84 -9.71
N ILE A 73 -1.23 -2.72 -10.40
CA ILE A 73 -1.31 -2.15 -11.76
C ILE A 73 -0.84 -0.70 -11.77
N LYS A 74 -1.22 0.07 -10.73
CA LYS A 74 -0.75 1.44 -10.49
C LYS A 74 0.72 1.51 -10.06
N ARG A 75 1.39 0.36 -9.89
CA ARG A 75 2.79 0.23 -9.44
C ARG A 75 3.04 0.83 -8.05
N LEU A 76 2.00 0.98 -7.24
CA LEU A 76 2.10 1.51 -5.86
C LEU A 76 2.59 0.45 -4.88
N ILE A 77 2.26 -0.82 -5.14
CA ILE A 77 2.74 -1.96 -4.37
C ILE A 77 3.39 -2.97 -5.29
N SER A 78 4.27 -3.79 -4.71
CA SER A 78 4.87 -4.95 -5.37
C SER A 78 4.52 -6.19 -4.59
N VAL A 79 4.09 -7.23 -5.29
CA VAL A 79 3.72 -8.53 -4.72
C VAL A 79 4.80 -9.53 -5.12
N ASP A 80 5.40 -10.18 -4.13
CA ASP A 80 6.39 -11.23 -4.33
C ASP A 80 5.90 -12.53 -3.70
N PHE A 81 5.59 -13.52 -4.55
CA PHE A 81 5.11 -14.83 -4.12
C PHE A 81 6.24 -15.84 -3.84
N ALA A 82 7.50 -15.45 -4.05
CA ALA A 82 8.66 -16.29 -3.76
C ALA A 82 9.16 -16.09 -2.32
N LEU A 83 8.84 -14.94 -1.72
CA LEU A 83 9.31 -14.55 -0.41
C LEU A 83 8.15 -14.44 0.60
N PRO A 84 7.85 -15.50 1.36
CA PRO A 84 6.89 -15.40 2.45
C PRO A 84 7.41 -14.50 3.59
N LEU A 85 6.49 -13.79 4.25
CA LEU A 85 6.79 -12.92 5.38
C LEU A 85 7.29 -13.76 6.56
N LYS A 86 8.51 -13.50 7.03
CA LYS A 86 9.05 -14.18 8.21
C LYS A 86 8.39 -13.64 9.48
N GLY A 87 7.84 -14.53 10.30
CA GLY A 87 7.18 -14.17 11.57
C GLY A 87 5.69 -13.85 11.45
N PHE A 88 5.10 -13.99 10.27
CA PHE A 88 3.65 -13.89 10.08
C PHE A 88 2.97 -15.26 10.27
N ASP A 89 1.83 -15.28 10.95
CA ASP A 89 1.04 -16.49 11.15
C ASP A 89 0.17 -16.79 9.93
N TYR A 90 0.53 -17.82 9.18
CA TYR A 90 -0.21 -18.25 7.98
C TYR A 90 -1.31 -19.27 8.27
N THR A 91 -1.77 -19.43 9.52
CA THR A 91 -2.79 -20.44 9.87
C THR A 91 -4.13 -20.15 9.15
N GLY A 92 -4.45 -18.88 8.87
CA GLY A 92 -5.63 -18.54 8.06
C GLY A 92 -5.49 -18.82 6.56
N TYR A 93 -4.27 -19.08 6.08
CA TYR A 93 -3.93 -19.16 4.67
C TYR A 93 -3.74 -20.59 4.14
N GLU A 94 -4.18 -21.60 4.89
CA GLU A 94 -4.00 -23.02 4.52
C GLU A 94 -4.61 -23.39 3.17
N ALA A 95 -5.69 -22.72 2.76
CA ALA A 95 -6.32 -22.92 1.45
C ALA A 95 -5.46 -22.41 0.27
N TRP A 96 -4.41 -21.61 0.53
CA TRP A 96 -3.54 -21.02 -0.50
C TRP A 96 -2.12 -21.58 -0.36
N PRO A 97 -1.71 -22.51 -1.25
CA PRO A 97 -0.39 -23.14 -1.16
C PRO A 97 0.75 -22.18 -1.49
N ILE A 98 0.49 -21.11 -2.24
CA ILE A 98 1.49 -20.10 -2.58
C ILE A 98 1.42 -18.98 -1.56
N ARG A 99 2.53 -18.75 -0.86
CA ARG A 99 2.66 -17.74 0.20
C ARG A 99 3.74 -16.75 -0.19
N GLY A 100 3.39 -15.49 -0.12
CA GLY A 100 4.24 -14.37 -0.48
C GLY A 100 4.16 -13.24 0.51
N SER A 101 4.76 -12.15 0.08
CA SER A 101 4.74 -10.87 0.74
C SER A 101 4.41 -9.78 -0.27
N MET A 102 3.91 -8.67 0.25
CA MET A 102 3.67 -7.46 -0.48
C MET A 102 4.45 -6.36 0.20
N ALA A 103 5.06 -5.52 -0.59
CA ALA A 103 5.78 -4.35 -0.12
C ALA A 103 5.28 -3.12 -0.86
N LEU A 104 5.32 -2.00 -0.17
CA LEU A 104 5.07 -0.72 -0.80
C LEU A 104 6.26 -0.36 -1.73
N THR A 105 5.98 0.18 -2.92
CA THR A 105 7.03 0.67 -3.80
C THR A 105 7.37 2.13 -3.48
N ALA A 106 8.45 2.66 -4.05
CA ALA A 106 8.75 4.08 -3.99
C ALA A 106 7.56 4.93 -4.47
N ALA A 107 6.89 4.55 -5.56
CA ALA A 107 5.71 5.28 -6.05
C ALA A 107 4.51 5.21 -5.08
N GLY A 108 4.33 4.08 -4.40
CA GLY A 108 3.33 3.96 -3.34
C GLY A 108 3.63 4.87 -2.16
N GLN A 109 4.91 5.01 -1.80
CA GLN A 109 5.34 5.83 -0.66
C GLN A 109 5.09 7.30 -0.93
N GLU A 110 5.43 7.74 -2.14
CA GLU A 110 5.17 9.10 -2.63
C GLU A 110 3.66 9.39 -2.70
N ALA A 111 2.84 8.40 -3.09
CA ALA A 111 1.39 8.54 -3.11
C ALA A 111 0.80 8.64 -1.69
N LEU A 112 1.32 7.86 -0.73
CA LEU A 112 0.97 7.97 0.69
C LEU A 112 1.34 9.34 1.26
N ASP A 113 2.58 9.77 1.04
CA ASP A 113 3.08 11.07 1.47
C ASP A 113 2.23 12.21 0.90
N SER A 114 1.87 12.12 -0.39
CA SER A 114 0.95 13.07 -1.03
C SER A 114 -0.46 13.07 -0.44
N LEU A 115 -0.95 11.93 0.06
CA LEU A 115 -2.26 11.84 0.75
C LEU A 115 -2.18 12.43 2.16
N ASP A 116 -1.09 12.20 2.88
CA ASP A 116 -0.84 12.77 4.21
C ASP A 116 -0.72 14.30 4.15
N ILE A 117 0.00 14.82 3.15
CA ILE A 117 0.14 16.27 2.89
C ILE A 117 -1.21 16.91 2.57
N GLN A 118 -2.08 16.22 1.81
CA GLN A 118 -3.45 16.69 1.53
C GLN A 118 -4.41 16.51 2.72
N GLY A 119 -4.01 15.75 3.74
CA GLY A 119 -4.76 15.47 4.97
C GLY A 119 -4.55 16.49 6.09
N CYS A 120 -3.67 17.48 5.94
CA CYS A 120 -3.50 18.56 6.91
C CYS A 120 -4.33 19.79 6.51
N GLY A 121 -5.65 19.68 6.65
CA GLY A 121 -6.59 20.76 6.38
C GLY A 121 -7.93 20.50 7.05
N GLU A 122 -7.93 20.53 8.38
CA GLU A 122 -9.13 20.90 9.14
C GLU A 122 -9.38 22.41 9.04
#